data_AF-A0A1E7IGP6-F1
#
_entry.id   AF-A0A1E7IGP6-F1
#
_cell.length_a   1.000
_cell.length_b   1.000
_cell.length_c   1.000
_cell.angle_alpha   90.00
_cell.angle_beta   90.00
_cell.angle_gamma   90.00
#
_symmetry.space_group_name_H-M   'P 1'
#
loop_
_entity.id
_entity.type
_entity.pdbx_description
1 polymer ?
#
loop_
_entity_poly.entity_id
_entity_poly.type
_entity_poly.pdbx_seq_one_letter_code
_entity_poly.pdbx_strand_id
1 'polypeptide(L)'
;MTTKFEEKSSEHIFRLLYVVRNAASYRSLKKYKDGFNQNYWILVFNNFYDAAVLEWCKVFGTDSEPTHWKTLVDDHTSFRKGLLARIGIGEHGWESYWKQVRDYRNNLITHHQKTPKVTQYPPLDNALEAAFFYYEWLVKKLDELGIIQEPENLKDYYFSCLEQAMRFSERAFEATKEIEEKVF
;
A
#
# COMPACT_ATOMS: atom_id res chain seq x y z
N MET A 1 26.77 -13.31 -6.13
CA MET A 1 26.32 -12.08 -5.46
C MET A 1 25.01 -11.59 -6.08
N THR A 2 24.92 -11.59 -7.42
CA THR A 2 23.72 -11.31 -8.23
C THR A 2 22.45 -12.03 -7.77
N THR A 3 22.50 -13.36 -7.58
CA THR A 3 21.34 -14.18 -7.20
C THR A 3 20.72 -13.79 -5.86
N LYS A 4 21.54 -13.36 -4.88
CA LYS A 4 21.05 -13.02 -3.53
C LYS A 4 20.33 -11.68 -3.48
N PHE A 5 20.70 -10.73 -4.34
CA PHE A 5 19.98 -9.45 -4.45
C PHE A 5 18.64 -9.67 -5.16
N GLU A 6 18.65 -10.39 -6.28
CA GLU A 6 17.45 -10.75 -7.03
C GLU A 6 16.41 -11.47 -6.13
N GLU A 7 16.80 -12.55 -5.47
CA GLU A 7 15.95 -13.33 -4.56
C GLU A 7 15.35 -12.49 -3.43
N LYS A 8 16.13 -11.53 -2.89
CA LYS A 8 15.59 -10.65 -1.85
C LYS A 8 14.66 -9.62 -2.45
N SER A 9 15.03 -9.02 -3.58
CA SER A 9 14.25 -7.96 -4.22
C SER A 9 12.85 -8.43 -4.62
N SER A 10 12.67 -9.71 -4.98
CA SER A 10 11.36 -10.26 -5.32
C SER A 10 10.35 -10.17 -4.17
N GLU A 11 10.79 -10.40 -2.93
CA GLU A 11 9.94 -10.23 -1.75
C GLU A 11 9.53 -8.77 -1.56
N HIS A 12 10.45 -7.82 -1.72
CA HIS A 12 10.12 -6.39 -1.61
C HIS A 12 9.15 -5.97 -2.72
N ILE A 13 9.39 -6.41 -3.94
CA ILE A 13 8.54 -6.16 -5.11
C ILE A 13 7.14 -6.71 -4.88
N PHE A 14 7.02 -7.93 -4.35
CA PHE A 14 5.75 -8.51 -3.97
C PHE A 14 4.99 -7.62 -2.98
N ARG A 15 5.64 -7.13 -1.92
CA ARG A 15 5.01 -6.19 -0.96
C ARG A 15 4.52 -4.92 -1.64
N LEU A 16 5.34 -4.32 -2.49
CA LEU A 16 4.99 -3.08 -3.22
C LEU A 16 3.81 -3.28 -4.18
N LEU A 17 3.76 -4.40 -4.90
CA LEU A 17 2.62 -4.77 -5.74
C LEU A 17 1.34 -4.91 -4.92
N TYR A 18 1.43 -5.51 -3.72
CA TYR A 18 0.28 -5.64 -2.84
C TYR A 18 -0.19 -4.32 -2.26
N VAL A 19 0.73 -3.39 -1.91
CA VAL A 19 0.36 -2.03 -1.49
C VAL A 19 -0.51 -1.37 -2.56
N VAL A 20 -0.04 -1.36 -3.81
CA VAL A 20 -0.74 -0.62 -4.88
C VAL A 20 -2.04 -1.28 -5.31
N ARG A 21 -2.09 -2.62 -5.38
CA ARG A 21 -3.32 -3.36 -5.68
C ARG A 21 -4.41 -3.08 -4.65
N ASN A 22 -4.08 -3.18 -3.37
CA ASN A 22 -5.04 -2.96 -2.30
C ASN A 22 -5.48 -1.48 -2.22
N ALA A 23 -4.55 -0.54 -2.41
CA ALA A 23 -4.89 0.88 -2.48
C ALA A 23 -5.80 1.21 -3.67
N ALA A 24 -5.59 0.56 -4.83
CA ALA A 24 -6.45 0.68 -6.00
C ALA A 24 -7.86 0.15 -5.71
N SER A 25 -7.98 -1.06 -5.15
CA SER A 25 -9.26 -1.65 -4.76
C SER A 25 -10.01 -0.79 -3.72
N TYR A 26 -9.32 -0.29 -2.69
CA TYR A 26 -9.88 0.65 -1.72
C TYR A 26 -10.46 1.90 -2.40
N ARG A 27 -9.69 2.53 -3.30
CA ARG A 27 -10.13 3.74 -4.01
C ARG A 27 -11.29 3.48 -4.97
N SER A 28 -11.31 2.31 -5.62
CA SER A 28 -12.39 1.93 -6.54
C SER A 28 -13.77 1.87 -5.87
N LEU A 29 -13.79 1.55 -4.57
CA LEU A 29 -14.99 1.45 -3.75
C LEU A 29 -15.40 2.77 -3.08
N LYS A 30 -14.50 3.77 -3.03
CA LYS A 30 -14.70 5.01 -2.28
C LYS A 30 -15.96 5.77 -2.69
N LYS A 31 -16.34 5.73 -3.99
CA LYS A 31 -17.56 6.39 -4.50
C LYS A 31 -18.88 5.75 -4.02
N TYR A 32 -18.83 4.51 -3.55
CA TYR A 32 -20.02 3.77 -3.08
C TYR A 32 -20.16 3.79 -1.56
N LYS A 33 -19.17 4.34 -0.85
CA LYS A 33 -19.06 4.26 0.61
C LYS A 33 -20.33 4.70 1.35
N ASP A 34 -20.96 5.77 0.89
CA ASP A 34 -22.17 6.32 1.54
C ASP A 34 -23.41 5.46 1.28
N GLY A 35 -23.35 4.54 0.30
CA GLY A 35 -24.40 3.59 -0.04
C GLY A 35 -24.19 2.19 0.55
N PHE A 36 -23.18 1.97 1.40
CA PHE A 36 -22.96 0.67 2.03
C PHE A 36 -24.07 0.39 3.06
N ASN A 37 -25.06 -0.40 2.66
CA ASN A 37 -26.16 -0.88 3.50
C ASN A 37 -25.95 -2.31 4.04
N GLN A 38 -24.92 -3.01 3.59
CA GLN A 38 -24.50 -4.33 4.08
C GLN A 38 -23.15 -4.24 4.81
N ASN A 39 -23.00 -4.96 5.92
CA ASN A 39 -21.74 -5.07 6.67
C ASN A 39 -20.63 -5.62 5.79
N TYR A 40 -20.99 -6.48 4.83
CA TYR A 40 -20.07 -7.04 3.84
C TYR A 40 -19.24 -5.96 3.13
N TRP A 41 -19.88 -4.91 2.62
CA TRP A 41 -19.17 -3.86 1.86
C TRP A 41 -18.28 -2.99 2.74
N ILE A 42 -18.71 -2.73 3.98
CA ILE A 42 -17.89 -2.04 4.98
C ILE A 42 -16.62 -2.85 5.27
N LEU A 43 -16.75 -4.17 5.45
CA LEU A 43 -15.63 -5.06 5.69
C LEU A 43 -14.68 -5.14 4.49
N VAL A 44 -15.21 -5.33 3.29
CA VAL A 44 -14.40 -5.38 2.05
C VAL A 44 -13.63 -4.07 1.86
N PHE A 45 -14.30 -2.93 2.03
CA PHE A 45 -13.67 -1.61 1.90
C PHE A 45 -12.54 -1.40 2.91
N ASN A 46 -12.78 -1.69 4.19
CA ASN A 46 -11.77 -1.53 5.24
C ASN A 46 -10.61 -2.51 5.07
N ASN A 47 -10.88 -3.77 4.71
CA ASN A 47 -9.84 -4.78 4.52
C ASN A 47 -8.85 -4.41 3.41
N PHE A 48 -9.30 -3.79 2.31
CA PHE A 48 -8.37 -3.30 1.29
C PHE A 48 -7.48 -2.18 1.83
N TYR A 49 -8.01 -1.27 2.62
CA TYR A 49 -7.20 -0.23 3.24
C TYR A 49 -6.17 -0.82 4.21
N ASP A 50 -6.63 -1.72 5.08
CA ASP A 50 -5.82 -2.36 6.12
C ASP A 50 -4.69 -3.18 5.51
N ALA A 51 -4.98 -3.94 4.45
CA ALA A 51 -3.99 -4.70 3.71
C ALA A 51 -2.93 -3.78 3.07
N ALA A 52 -3.34 -2.65 2.46
CA ALA A 52 -2.39 -1.70 1.90
C ALA A 52 -1.44 -1.12 2.97
N VAL A 53 -1.99 -0.71 4.13
CA VAL A 53 -1.20 -0.18 5.24
C VAL A 53 -0.26 -1.24 5.84
N LEU A 54 -0.74 -2.47 6.00
CA LEU A 54 0.04 -3.57 6.56
C LEU A 54 1.23 -3.92 5.67
N GLU A 55 1.01 -4.06 4.38
CA GLU A 55 2.09 -4.35 3.42
C GLU A 55 3.07 -3.18 3.31
N TRP A 56 2.59 -1.94 3.39
CA TRP A 56 3.46 -0.76 3.42
C TRP A 56 4.34 -0.73 4.67
N CYS A 57 3.79 -1.08 5.84
CA CYS A 57 4.53 -1.16 7.09
C CYS A 57 5.65 -2.20 7.07
N LYS A 58 5.49 -3.30 6.32
CA LYS A 58 6.55 -4.30 6.14
C LYS A 58 7.76 -3.75 5.35
N VAL A 59 7.54 -2.70 4.55
CA VAL A 59 8.58 -2.09 3.71
C VAL A 59 9.17 -0.83 4.34
N PHE A 60 8.35 0.02 4.94
CA PHE A 60 8.75 1.35 5.45
C PHE A 60 8.51 1.54 6.95
N GLY A 61 7.90 0.56 7.63
CA GLY A 61 7.45 0.69 9.01
C GLY A 61 8.58 0.57 10.03
N THR A 62 9.06 -0.64 10.31
CA THR A 62 10.11 -0.85 11.31
C THR A 62 11.33 -1.49 10.67
N ASP A 63 12.53 -1.04 11.06
CA ASP A 63 13.81 -1.54 10.53
C ASP A 63 14.01 -3.06 10.76
N SER A 64 13.27 -3.66 11.70
CA SER A 64 13.31 -5.09 11.99
C SER A 64 12.52 -5.95 11.00
N GLU A 65 11.70 -5.34 10.14
CA GLU A 65 10.93 -6.08 9.13
C GLU A 65 11.90 -6.69 8.09
N PRO A 66 11.77 -7.98 7.73
CA PRO A 66 12.68 -8.63 6.77
C PRO A 66 12.74 -7.92 5.42
N THR A 67 11.63 -7.32 4.99
CA THR A 67 11.48 -6.56 3.75
C THR A 67 11.62 -5.05 3.93
N HIS A 68 12.16 -4.59 5.06
CA HIS A 68 12.38 -3.16 5.26
C HIS A 68 13.37 -2.63 4.20
N TRP A 69 13.10 -1.49 3.58
CA TRP A 69 13.92 -0.98 2.45
C TRP A 69 15.42 -0.87 2.76
N LYS A 70 15.78 -0.61 4.03
CA LYS A 70 17.19 -0.55 4.49
C LYS A 70 17.96 -1.88 4.37
N THR A 71 17.28 -3.02 4.14
CA THR A 71 17.95 -4.33 4.00
C THR A 71 18.57 -4.53 2.62
N LEU A 72 18.20 -3.70 1.63
CA LEU A 72 18.72 -3.73 0.26
C LEU A 72 19.41 -2.44 -0.16
N VAL A 73 19.04 -1.31 0.44
CA VAL A 73 19.67 -0.02 0.15
C VAL A 73 20.88 0.17 1.06
N ASP A 74 22.05 0.43 0.50
CA ASP A 74 23.27 0.72 1.29
C ASP A 74 23.37 2.21 1.69
N ASP A 75 23.19 3.13 0.74
CA ASP A 75 23.20 4.58 1.01
C ASP A 75 21.82 5.06 1.47
N HIS A 76 21.55 4.86 2.76
CA HIS A 76 20.27 5.25 3.39
C HIS A 76 20.01 6.75 3.31
N THR A 77 21.05 7.57 3.41
CA THR A 77 20.94 9.03 3.43
C THR A 77 20.48 9.55 2.08
N SER A 78 21.13 9.13 0.99
CA SER A 78 20.76 9.56 -0.36
C SER A 78 19.39 9.02 -0.77
N PHE A 79 19.12 7.75 -0.44
CA PHE A 79 17.81 7.15 -0.71
C PHE A 79 16.69 7.90 0.00
N ARG A 80 16.88 8.20 1.30
CA ARG A 80 15.94 8.95 2.11
C ARG A 80 15.68 10.34 1.54
N LYS A 81 16.73 11.07 1.17
CA LYS A 81 16.60 12.39 0.55
C LYS A 81 15.81 12.33 -0.76
N GLY A 82 16.06 11.33 -1.61
CA GLY A 82 15.31 11.11 -2.85
C GLY A 82 13.84 10.80 -2.61
N LEU A 83 13.54 9.93 -1.64
CA LEU A 83 12.18 9.57 -1.24
C LEU A 83 11.38 10.80 -0.80
N LEU A 84 11.97 11.62 0.07
CA LEU A 84 11.33 12.85 0.57
C LEU A 84 11.10 13.87 -0.55
N ALA A 85 12.07 14.01 -1.46
CA ALA A 85 11.92 14.85 -2.64
C ALA A 85 10.79 14.37 -3.56
N ARG A 86 10.62 13.05 -3.77
CA ARG A 86 9.52 12.49 -4.57
C ARG A 86 8.16 12.80 -3.96
N ILE A 87 8.02 12.63 -2.65
CA ILE A 87 6.74 12.82 -1.94
C ILE A 87 6.43 14.32 -1.78
N GLY A 88 7.45 15.18 -1.79
CA GLY A 88 7.29 16.61 -1.60
C GLY A 88 7.11 17.03 -0.13
N ILE A 89 7.67 16.25 0.80
CA ILE A 89 7.62 16.53 2.24
C ILE A 89 9.02 16.51 2.86
N GLY A 90 9.25 17.34 3.88
CA GLY A 90 10.48 17.31 4.67
C GLY A 90 10.51 16.16 5.70
N GLU A 91 11.64 15.99 6.39
CA GLU A 91 11.84 14.93 7.39
C GLU A 91 10.76 14.93 8.48
N HIS A 92 10.42 16.10 9.05
CA HIS A 92 9.34 16.20 10.04
C HIS A 92 7.98 15.79 9.46
N GLY A 93 7.69 16.18 8.21
CA GLY A 93 6.45 15.80 7.54
C GLY A 93 6.36 14.28 7.36
N TRP A 94 7.48 13.67 6.96
CA TRP A 94 7.56 12.22 6.89
C TRP A 94 7.42 11.56 8.25
N GLU A 95 8.14 12.03 9.28
CA GLU A 95 8.09 11.42 10.62
C GLU A 95 6.66 11.42 11.16
N SER A 96 5.95 12.54 11.00
CA SER A 96 4.54 12.64 11.33
C SER A 96 3.68 11.64 10.55
N TYR A 97 3.86 11.56 9.22
CA TYR A 97 3.12 10.63 8.38
C TYR A 97 3.40 9.16 8.73
N TRP A 98 4.67 8.80 8.81
CA TRP A 98 5.13 7.46 9.16
C TRP A 98 4.61 7.03 10.53
N LYS A 99 4.61 7.94 11.52
CA LYS A 99 4.04 7.68 12.84
C LYS A 99 2.54 7.40 12.74
N GLN A 100 1.79 8.20 11.99
CA GLN A 100 0.35 7.96 11.77
C GLN A 100 0.08 6.57 11.17
N VAL A 101 0.84 6.16 10.15
CA VAL A 101 0.69 4.83 9.52
C VAL A 101 1.04 3.71 10.50
N ARG A 102 2.12 3.85 11.27
CA ARG A 102 2.51 2.85 12.28
C ARG A 102 1.50 2.74 13.42
N ASP A 103 1.00 3.86 13.92
CA ASP A 103 0.01 3.89 14.98
C ASP A 103 -1.29 3.24 14.49
N TYR A 104 -1.71 3.51 13.24
CA TYR A 104 -2.82 2.81 12.60
C TYR A 104 -2.59 1.29 12.54
N ARG A 105 -1.42 0.82 12.06
CA ARG A 105 -1.08 -0.61 11.99
C ARG A 105 -1.09 -1.26 13.37
N ASN A 106 -0.47 -0.63 14.36
CA ASN A 106 -0.44 -1.14 15.72
C ASN A 106 -1.85 -1.28 16.29
N ASN A 107 -2.70 -0.27 16.04
CA ASN A 107 -4.11 -0.31 16.39
C ASN A 107 -4.83 -1.49 15.71
N LEU A 108 -4.65 -1.72 14.41
CA LEU A 108 -5.22 -2.89 13.72
C LEU A 108 -4.91 -4.21 14.42
N ILE A 109 -3.66 -4.39 14.87
CA ILE A 109 -3.23 -5.60 15.58
C ILE A 109 -3.85 -5.69 16.97
N THR A 110 -3.99 -4.57 17.68
CA THR A 110 -4.54 -4.54 19.04
C THR A 110 -6.08 -4.55 19.10
N HIS A 111 -6.78 -4.25 17.99
CA HIS A 111 -8.25 -4.11 17.96
C HIS A 111 -9.01 -5.43 17.77
N HIS A 112 -8.77 -6.40 18.66
CA HIS A 112 -9.81 -7.33 19.12
C HIS A 112 -10.90 -6.64 19.97
N GLN A 113 -10.87 -5.30 20.11
CA GLN A 113 -11.89 -4.52 20.80
C GLN A 113 -12.34 -3.36 19.93
N LYS A 114 -13.65 -3.37 19.60
CA LYS A 114 -14.53 -2.32 19.04
C LYS A 114 -13.86 -1.38 18.03
N THR A 115 -14.36 -1.42 16.78
CA THR A 115 -14.08 -0.53 15.65
C THR A 115 -13.49 0.79 16.13
N PRO A 116 -12.17 1.01 15.96
CA PRO A 116 -11.59 2.23 16.46
C PRO A 116 -12.36 3.41 15.86
N LYS A 117 -12.68 4.40 16.69
CA LYS A 117 -13.09 5.72 16.21
C LYS A 117 -11.86 6.34 15.52
N VAL A 118 -11.46 5.80 14.36
CA VAL A 118 -10.33 6.28 13.59
C VAL A 118 -10.81 7.56 12.89
N THR A 119 -10.66 8.68 13.59
CA THR A 119 -10.79 10.00 12.99
C THR A 119 -9.62 10.34 12.08
N GLN A 120 -8.60 9.47 11.98
CA GLN A 120 -7.37 9.73 11.22
C GLN A 120 -6.91 8.48 10.47
N TYR A 121 -7.53 8.22 9.31
CA TYR A 121 -6.98 7.27 8.34
C TYR A 121 -5.80 7.95 7.64
N PRO A 122 -4.57 7.40 7.72
CA PRO A 122 -3.44 7.92 6.95
C PRO A 122 -3.76 8.05 5.45
N PRO A 123 -3.50 9.21 4.82
CA PRO A 123 -3.67 9.35 3.37
C PRO A 123 -2.76 8.37 2.62
N LEU A 124 -3.32 7.56 1.71
CA LEU A 124 -2.53 6.60 0.93
C LEU A 124 -1.66 7.25 -0.15
N ASP A 125 -1.80 8.55 -0.43
CA ASP A 125 -1.01 9.24 -1.46
C ASP A 125 0.48 9.18 -1.15
N ASN A 126 0.88 9.50 0.09
CA ASN A 126 2.27 9.42 0.52
C ASN A 126 2.78 7.95 0.52
N ALA A 127 1.92 6.98 0.86
CA ALA A 127 2.28 5.56 0.80
C ALA A 127 2.55 5.10 -0.63
N LEU A 128 1.69 5.52 -1.58
CA LEU A 128 1.83 5.19 -2.99
C LEU A 128 3.07 5.83 -3.59
N GLU A 129 3.32 7.12 -3.37
CA GLU A 129 4.52 7.79 -3.90
C GLU A 129 5.81 7.20 -3.30
N ALA A 130 5.78 6.80 -2.02
CA ALA A 130 6.89 6.04 -1.43
C ALA A 130 7.10 4.68 -2.11
N ALA A 131 6.02 3.96 -2.39
CA ALA A 131 6.07 2.66 -3.07
C ALA A 131 6.60 2.79 -4.50
N PHE A 132 6.13 3.78 -5.26
CA PHE A 132 6.60 4.06 -6.62
C PHE A 132 8.10 4.40 -6.63
N PHE A 133 8.54 5.28 -5.73
CA PHE A 133 9.95 5.64 -5.61
C PHE A 133 10.84 4.42 -5.35
N TYR A 134 10.47 3.58 -4.36
CA TYR A 134 11.29 2.43 -4.01
C TYR A 134 11.28 1.38 -5.12
N TYR A 135 10.15 1.19 -5.79
CA TYR A 135 10.04 0.28 -6.91
C TYR A 135 10.95 0.69 -8.07
N GLU A 136 10.92 1.96 -8.47
CA GLU A 136 11.79 2.49 -9.52
C GLU A 136 13.28 2.29 -9.17
N TRP A 137 13.64 2.45 -7.88
CA TRP A 137 14.99 2.16 -7.41
C TRP A 137 15.35 0.67 -7.57
N LEU A 138 14.43 -0.24 -7.21
CA LEU A 138 14.64 -1.69 -7.36
C LEU A 138 14.77 -2.11 -8.82
N VAL A 139 13.88 -1.63 -9.69
CA VAL A 139 13.92 -1.91 -11.14
C VAL A 139 15.25 -1.45 -11.73
N LYS A 140 15.71 -0.24 -11.41
CA LYS A 140 17.01 0.25 -11.86
C LYS A 140 18.16 -0.65 -11.39
N LYS A 141 18.12 -1.13 -10.15
CA LYS A 141 19.14 -2.05 -9.63
C LYS A 141 19.11 -3.43 -10.28
N LEU A 142 17.95 -3.93 -10.65
CA LEU A 142 17.81 -5.18 -11.38
C LEU A 142 18.27 -5.02 -12.84
N ASP A 143 17.96 -3.90 -13.49
CA ASP A 143 18.41 -3.57 -14.84
C ASP A 143 19.95 -3.45 -14.92
N GLU A 144 20.59 -2.82 -13.92
CA GLU A 144 22.06 -2.80 -13.78
C GLU A 144 22.70 -4.21 -13.73
N LEU A 145 21.91 -5.23 -13.36
CA LEU A 145 22.31 -6.64 -13.31
C LEU A 145 21.85 -7.45 -14.54
N GLY A 146 21.20 -6.82 -15.52
CA GLY A 146 20.63 -7.46 -16.71
C GLY A 146 19.35 -8.25 -16.45
N ILE A 147 18.66 -7.97 -15.33
CA ILE A 147 17.40 -8.62 -14.94
C ILE A 147 16.24 -7.67 -15.26
N ILE A 148 15.37 -8.09 -16.17
CA ILE A 148 14.17 -7.34 -16.55
C ILE A 148 13.07 -7.65 -15.52
N GLN A 149 12.54 -6.61 -14.88
CA GLN A 149 11.48 -6.72 -13.89
C GLN A 149 10.14 -6.26 -14.45
N GLU A 150 9.11 -7.09 -14.28
CA GLU A 150 7.73 -6.76 -14.65
C GLU A 150 6.83 -6.61 -13.41
N PRO A 151 5.91 -5.63 -13.35
CA PRO A 151 5.70 -4.56 -14.33
C PRO A 151 6.87 -3.57 -14.34
N GLU A 152 7.28 -3.04 -15.50
CA GLU A 152 8.38 -2.06 -15.56
C GLU A 152 8.12 -0.78 -14.74
N ASN A 153 6.84 -0.36 -14.67
CA ASN A 153 6.42 0.84 -13.94
C ASN A 153 5.27 0.53 -12.97
N LEU A 154 5.53 0.69 -11.67
CA LEU A 154 4.53 0.40 -10.63
C LEU A 154 3.35 1.39 -10.63
N LYS A 155 3.55 2.63 -11.08
CA LYS A 155 2.49 3.65 -11.14
C LYS A 155 1.51 3.37 -12.27
N ASP A 156 1.99 2.98 -13.44
CA ASP A 156 1.15 2.53 -14.55
C ASP A 156 0.41 1.23 -14.19
N TYR A 157 1.11 0.33 -13.50
CA TYR A 157 0.50 -0.87 -12.94
C TYR A 157 -0.62 -0.55 -11.94
N TYR A 158 -0.41 0.41 -11.04
CA TYR A 158 -1.42 0.89 -10.11
C TYR A 158 -2.68 1.41 -10.84
N PHE A 159 -2.50 2.23 -11.88
CA PHE A 159 -3.64 2.75 -12.66
C PHE A 159 -4.39 1.64 -13.40
N SER A 160 -3.68 0.66 -13.93
CA SER A 160 -4.28 -0.53 -14.55
C SER A 160 -5.11 -1.33 -13.53
N CYS A 161 -4.58 -1.53 -12.32
CA CYS A 161 -5.31 -2.15 -11.22
C CYS A 161 -6.56 -1.34 -10.83
N LEU A 162 -6.45 -0.01 -10.77
CA LEU A 162 -7.55 0.87 -10.40
C LEU A 162 -8.68 0.81 -11.43
N GLU A 163 -8.36 0.90 -12.72
CA GLU A 163 -9.34 0.79 -13.80
C GLU A 163 -10.09 -0.54 -13.74
N GLN A 164 -9.34 -1.64 -13.60
CA GLN A 164 -9.93 -2.98 -13.50
C GLN A 164 -10.79 -3.12 -12.23
N ALA A 165 -10.31 -2.65 -11.08
CA ALA A 165 -11.04 -2.70 -9.83
C ALA A 165 -12.34 -1.87 -9.90
N MET A 166 -12.31 -0.69 -10.53
CA MET A 166 -13.51 0.14 -10.73
C MET A 166 -14.60 -0.60 -11.50
N ARG A 167 -14.24 -1.35 -12.56
CA ARG A 167 -15.18 -2.18 -13.33
C ARG A 167 -15.78 -3.30 -12.49
N PHE A 168 -14.99 -3.95 -11.64
CA PHE A 168 -15.47 -4.99 -10.72
C PHE A 168 -16.39 -4.41 -9.65
N SER A 169 -15.95 -3.35 -8.97
CA SER A 169 -16.70 -2.71 -7.89
C SER A 169 -18.03 -2.16 -8.38
N GLU A 170 -18.09 -1.57 -9.58
CA GLU A 170 -19.36 -1.14 -10.17
C GLU A 170 -20.33 -2.29 -10.39
N ARG A 171 -19.91 -3.33 -11.11
CA ARG A 171 -20.80 -4.46 -11.39
C ARG A 171 -21.24 -5.18 -10.11
N ALA A 172 -20.32 -5.40 -9.19
CA ALA A 172 -20.61 -6.11 -7.95
C ALA A 172 -21.51 -5.30 -7.01
N PHE A 173 -21.26 -3.99 -6.87
CA PHE A 173 -22.09 -3.12 -6.03
C PHE A 173 -23.50 -3.02 -6.61
N GLU A 174 -23.64 -2.73 -7.91
CA GLU A 174 -24.95 -2.62 -8.56
C GLU A 174 -25.76 -3.92 -8.47
N ALA A 175 -25.12 -5.08 -8.59
CA ALA A 175 -25.79 -6.38 -8.49
C ALA A 175 -26.21 -6.75 -7.07
N THR A 176 -25.66 -6.10 -6.03
CA THR A 176 -25.91 -6.47 -4.63
C THR A 176 -26.56 -5.38 -3.79
N LYS A 177 -26.66 -4.14 -4.27
CA LYS A 177 -27.17 -2.98 -3.50
C LYS A 177 -28.58 -3.15 -2.93
N GLU A 178 -29.42 -3.97 -3.56
CA GLU A 178 -30.80 -4.25 -3.12
C GLU A 178 -30.89 -5.40 -2.10
N ILE A 179 -29.79 -6.10 -1.80
CA ILE A 179 -29.76 -7.16 -0.80
C ILE A 179 -29.74 -6.55 0.59
N GLU A 180 -30.77 -6.79 1.40
CA GLU A 180 -30.80 -6.32 2.79
C GLU A 180 -29.94 -7.21 3.71
N GLU A 181 -29.20 -6.59 4.64
CA GLU A 181 -28.51 -7.30 5.72
C GLU A 181 -29.54 -7.93 6.68
N LYS A 182 -29.48 -9.24 6.86
CA LYS A 182 -30.43 -10.02 7.70
C LYS A 182 -29.78 -10.70 8.91
N VAL A 183 -28.50 -10.47 9.13
CA VAL A 183 -27.72 -11.09 10.21
C VAL A 183 -27.21 -10.01 11.16
N PHE A 184 -27.26 -10.32 12.46
CA PHE A 184 -26.80 -9.47 13.56
C PHE A 184 -25.91 -10.29 14.49
#